data_AF-A0A415TTC6-F1
#
_entry.id   AF-A0A415TTC6-F1
#
_cell.length_a   1.000
_cell.length_b   1.000
_cell.length_c   1.000
_cell.angle_alpha   90.00
_cell.angle_beta   90.00
_cell.angle_gamma   90.00
#
_symmetry.space_group_name_H-M   'P 1'
#
loop_
_entity.id
_entity.type
_entity.pdbx_description
1 polymer ?
#
loop_
_entity_poly.entity_id
_entity_poly.type
_entity_poly.pdbx_seq_one_letter_code
_entity_poly.pdbx_strand_id
1 'polypeptide(L)'
;MERLTYVAENGEVLFHPADLPDDEGITITQLAKDGRYKALEEIAERLANREQAEEQGLLLRLPCKVGDTLYRVNKGAKEPVIMMHVIQLYIKQIHKDRTIMRIDVINDADMGESCYLPCDIGERIFLTREEAEAKLKEMEGESDVL
;
A
#
# COMPACT_ATOMS: atom_id res chain seq x y z
N MET A 1 2.52 8.74 -10.83
CA MET A 1 1.17 8.98 -11.39
C MET A 1 0.72 10.32 -10.87
N GLU A 2 0.24 11.20 -11.73
CA GLU A 2 -0.33 12.49 -11.31
C GLU A 2 -1.60 12.26 -10.49
N ARG A 3 -1.68 12.90 -9.32
CA ARG A 3 -2.78 12.76 -8.38
C ARG A 3 -3.88 13.74 -8.77
N LEU A 4 -5.03 13.22 -9.20
CA LEU A 4 -6.15 14.05 -9.65
C LEU A 4 -7.04 14.54 -8.51
N THR A 5 -7.12 13.75 -7.44
CA THR A 5 -7.99 14.00 -6.31
C THR A 5 -7.34 13.55 -5.01
N TYR A 6 -7.71 14.20 -3.91
CA TYR A 6 -7.34 13.77 -2.57
C TYR A 6 -8.35 14.22 -1.52
N VAL A 7 -8.36 13.50 -0.40
CA VAL A 7 -9.11 13.88 0.79
C VAL A 7 -8.14 14.62 1.71
N ALA A 8 -8.45 15.87 2.02
CA ALA A 8 -7.68 16.67 2.97
C ALA A 8 -7.95 16.24 4.42
N GLU A 9 -7.12 16.71 5.37
CA GLU A 9 -7.25 16.38 6.79
C GLU A 9 -8.61 16.74 7.38
N ASN A 10 -9.26 17.77 6.82
CA ASN A 10 -10.60 18.21 7.21
C ASN A 10 -11.74 17.40 6.54
N GLY A 11 -11.42 16.38 5.75
CA GLY A 11 -12.37 15.52 5.04
C GLY A 11 -12.87 16.08 3.70
N GLU A 12 -12.41 17.26 3.28
CA GLU A 12 -12.79 17.81 1.97
C GLU A 12 -12.13 17.05 0.82
N VAL A 13 -12.89 16.84 -0.26
CA VAL A 13 -12.36 16.29 -1.51
C VAL A 13 -11.86 17.43 -2.37
N LEU A 14 -10.55 17.44 -2.59
CA LEU A 14 -9.85 18.40 -3.42
C LEU A 14 -9.51 17.77 -4.78
N PHE A 15 -9.68 18.57 -5.82
CA PHE A 15 -9.41 18.25 -7.21
C PHE A 15 -8.16 19.00 -7.66
N HIS A 16 -7.44 18.42 -8.61
CA HIS A 16 -6.17 18.94 -9.11
C HIS A 16 -6.22 19.17 -10.63
N PRO A 17 -6.74 20.32 -11.09
CA PRO A 17 -6.59 20.77 -12.46
C PRO A 17 -5.13 20.95 -12.84
N ALA A 18 -4.78 20.73 -14.12
CA ALA A 18 -3.41 20.74 -14.62
C ALA A 18 -2.66 22.09 -14.53
N ASP A 19 -3.37 23.18 -14.21
CA ASP A 19 -2.80 24.52 -14.04
C ASP A 19 -2.55 24.89 -12.57
N LEU A 20 -2.84 24.00 -11.62
CA LEU A 20 -2.49 24.18 -10.21
C LEU A 20 -1.14 23.53 -9.88
N PRO A 21 -0.38 24.09 -8.91
CA PRO A 21 0.78 23.42 -8.32
C PRO A 21 0.39 22.13 -7.60
N ASP A 22 1.24 21.09 -7.64
CA ASP A 22 1.03 19.74 -7.06
C ASP A 22 0.56 19.70 -5.59
N ASP A 23 0.87 20.73 -4.80
CA ASP A 23 0.52 20.88 -3.39
C ASP A 23 -0.78 21.66 -3.13
N GLU A 24 -1.39 22.23 -4.18
CA GLU A 24 -2.66 22.94 -4.09
C GLU A 24 -3.85 22.04 -4.51
N GLY A 25 -5.05 22.43 -4.12
CA GLY A 25 -6.26 21.70 -4.46
C GLY A 25 -7.47 22.59 -4.37
N ILE A 26 -8.47 22.30 -5.20
CA ILE A 26 -9.70 23.09 -5.30
C ILE A 26 -10.91 22.19 -5.14
N THR A 27 -11.94 22.64 -4.42
CA THR A 27 -13.16 21.86 -4.25
C THR A 27 -13.96 21.83 -5.55
N ILE A 28 -14.79 20.79 -5.72
CA ILE A 28 -15.73 20.70 -6.85
C ILE A 28 -16.67 21.91 -6.93
N THR A 29 -17.09 22.44 -5.76
CA THR A 29 -17.95 23.62 -5.69
C THR A 29 -17.24 24.87 -6.19
N GLN A 30 -15.96 25.04 -5.87
CA GLN A 30 -15.18 26.18 -6.34
C GLN A 30 -14.88 26.07 -7.84
N LEU A 31 -14.56 24.87 -8.35
CA LEU A 31 -14.45 24.63 -9.79
C LEU A 31 -15.72 25.02 -10.56
N ALA A 32 -16.89 24.66 -10.01
CA ALA A 32 -18.18 25.02 -10.62
C ALA A 32 -18.44 26.54 -10.57
N LYS A 33 -18.17 27.20 -9.44
CA LYS A 33 -18.29 28.66 -9.29
C LYS A 33 -17.39 29.42 -10.27
N ASP A 34 -16.18 28.90 -10.49
CA ASP A 34 -15.19 29.50 -11.39
C ASP A 34 -15.45 29.11 -12.86
N GLY A 35 -16.52 28.37 -13.15
CA GLY A 35 -16.88 27.97 -14.51
C GLY A 35 -15.88 27.02 -15.17
N ARG A 36 -15.08 26.30 -14.37
CA ARG A 36 -13.98 25.43 -14.83
C ARG A 36 -14.45 24.05 -15.27
N TYR A 37 -15.54 24.00 -16.05
CA TYR A 37 -16.18 22.75 -16.47
C TYR A 37 -15.28 21.85 -17.31
N LYS A 38 -14.42 22.42 -18.15
CA LYS A 38 -13.45 21.66 -18.94
C LYS A 38 -12.48 20.88 -18.05
N ALA A 39 -12.01 21.48 -16.96
CA ALA A 39 -11.14 20.80 -16.00
C ALA A 39 -11.90 19.70 -15.24
N LEU A 40 -13.18 19.93 -14.91
CA LEU A 40 -14.04 18.91 -14.31
C LEU A 40 -14.26 17.72 -15.25
N GLU A 41 -14.54 17.97 -16.53
CA GLU A 41 -14.71 16.92 -17.56
C GLU A 41 -13.44 16.08 -17.72
N GLU A 42 -12.27 16.72 -17.81
CA GLU A 42 -10.99 16.03 -17.94
C GLU A 42 -10.68 15.15 -16.72
N ILE A 43 -10.90 15.66 -15.51
CA ILE A 43 -10.69 14.88 -14.29
C ILE A 43 -11.68 13.71 -14.24
N ALA A 44 -12.96 13.95 -14.53
CA ALA A 44 -13.99 12.91 -14.54
C ALA A 44 -13.66 11.80 -15.55
N GLU A 45 -13.25 12.14 -16.77
CA GLU A 45 -12.83 11.18 -17.79
C GLU A 45 -11.65 10.33 -17.32
N ARG A 46 -10.62 10.96 -16.74
CA ARG A 46 -9.44 10.24 -16.23
C ARG A 46 -9.74 9.38 -14.99
N LEU A 47 -10.74 9.73 -14.19
CA LEU A 47 -11.20 8.91 -13.07
C LEU A 47 -12.01 7.70 -13.58
N ALA A 48 -12.97 7.93 -14.49
CA ALA A 48 -13.74 6.86 -15.12
C ALA A 48 -12.85 5.84 -15.84
N ASN A 49 -11.82 6.31 -16.57
CA ASN A 49 -10.84 5.43 -17.22
C ASN A 49 -10.05 4.58 -16.22
N ARG A 50 -9.81 5.07 -14.98
CA ARG A 50 -9.14 4.28 -13.94
C ARG A 50 -10.07 3.22 -13.35
N GLU A 51 -11.31 3.57 -13.05
CA GLU A 51 -12.32 2.62 -12.57
C GLU A 51 -12.51 1.48 -13.59
N GLN A 52 -12.66 1.83 -14.88
CA GLN A 52 -12.76 0.85 -15.95
C GLN A 52 -11.48 0.00 -16.09
N ALA A 53 -10.29 0.59 -15.94
CA ALA A 53 -9.03 -0.16 -15.96
C ALA A 53 -8.91 -1.14 -14.78
N GLU A 54 -9.44 -0.79 -13.60
CA GLU A 54 -9.52 -1.69 -12.45
C GLU A 54 -10.46 -2.87 -12.74
N GLU A 55 -11.66 -2.61 -13.26
CA GLU A 55 -12.63 -3.65 -13.66
C GLU A 55 -12.08 -4.60 -14.73
N GLN A 56 -11.26 -4.09 -15.65
CA GLN A 56 -10.60 -4.88 -16.70
C GLN A 56 -9.35 -5.65 -16.20
N GLY A 57 -8.94 -5.46 -14.94
CA GLY A 57 -7.73 -6.09 -14.39
C GLY A 57 -6.42 -5.51 -14.91
N LEU A 58 -6.45 -4.28 -15.44
CA LEU A 58 -5.26 -3.54 -15.89
C LEU A 58 -4.54 -2.81 -14.76
N LEU A 59 -5.22 -2.59 -13.63
CA LEU A 59 -4.65 -2.03 -12.41
C LEU A 59 -4.39 -3.13 -11.38
N LEU A 60 -3.21 -3.07 -10.75
CA LEU A 60 -2.81 -3.99 -9.69
C LEU A 60 -2.59 -3.22 -8.40
N ARG A 61 -3.32 -3.59 -7.34
CA ARG A 61 -3.08 -3.09 -5.98
C ARG A 61 -1.95 -3.90 -5.34
N LEU A 62 -0.81 -3.25 -5.14
CA LEU A 62 0.32 -3.84 -4.42
C LEU A 62 0.04 -3.79 -2.90
N PRO A 63 0.49 -4.81 -2.14
CA PRO A 63 0.30 -4.84 -0.68
C PRO A 63 1.25 -3.86 0.06
N CYS A 64 2.36 -3.48 -0.57
CA CYS A 64 3.36 -2.53 -0.10
C CYS A 64 4.15 -2.02 -1.32
N LYS A 65 5.14 -1.14 -1.11
CA LYS A 65 6.09 -0.66 -2.13
C LYS A 65 7.53 -0.91 -1.70
N VAL A 66 8.44 -0.89 -2.67
CA VAL A 66 9.89 -0.91 -2.41
C VAL A 66 10.25 0.28 -1.52
N GLY A 67 11.09 0.01 -0.51
CA GLY A 67 11.47 0.94 0.54
C GLY A 67 10.52 0.95 1.74
N ASP A 68 9.37 0.29 1.68
CA ASP A 68 8.51 0.14 2.87
C ASP A 68 9.22 -0.69 3.94
N THR A 69 8.84 -0.44 5.18
CA THR A 69 9.29 -1.22 6.34
C THR A 69 8.29 -2.33 6.64
N LEU A 70 8.79 -3.53 6.91
CA LEU A 70 8.01 -4.68 7.37
C LEU A 70 8.60 -5.23 8.67
N TYR A 71 7.75 -5.88 9.46
CA TYR A 71 8.12 -6.47 10.73
C TYR A 71 7.84 -7.96 10.74
N ARG A 72 8.84 -8.79 11.03
CA ARG A 72 8.68 -10.24 11.23
C ARG A 72 8.59 -10.57 12.70
N VAL A 73 7.68 -11.47 13.04
CA VAL A 73 7.55 -12.02 14.39
C VAL A 73 8.22 -13.40 14.47
N ASN A 74 9.18 -13.54 15.39
CA ASN A 74 9.90 -14.78 15.70
C ASN A 74 9.76 -15.10 17.21
N LYS A 75 8.72 -15.84 17.58
CA LYS A 75 8.47 -16.23 18.97
C LYS A 75 9.68 -16.96 19.58
N GLY A 76 10.08 -16.58 20.80
CA GLY A 76 11.17 -17.20 21.54
C GLY A 76 12.59 -16.80 21.10
N ALA A 77 12.73 -15.96 20.07
CA ALA A 77 14.02 -15.36 19.72
C ALA A 77 14.40 -14.25 20.71
N LYS A 78 15.71 -13.97 20.85
CA LYS A 78 16.21 -12.85 21.66
C LYS A 78 15.62 -11.50 21.23
N GLU A 79 15.48 -11.32 19.92
CA GLU A 79 14.80 -10.19 19.30
C GLU A 79 13.59 -10.73 18.54
N PRO A 80 12.39 -10.72 19.15
CA PRO A 80 11.22 -11.41 18.61
C PRO A 80 10.49 -10.61 17.53
N VAL A 81 10.72 -9.30 17.42
CA VAL A 81 10.19 -8.43 16.35
C VAL A 81 11.36 -7.85 15.57
N ILE A 82 11.48 -8.22 14.30
CA ILE A 82 12.61 -7.87 13.44
C ILE A 82 12.11 -6.94 12.33
N MET A 83 12.69 -5.74 12.27
CA MET A 83 12.45 -4.77 11.20
C MET A 83 13.21 -5.16 9.94
N MET A 84 12.58 -5.01 8.78
CA MET A 84 13.16 -5.28 7.46
C MET A 84 12.66 -4.26 6.45
N HIS A 85 13.39 -4.07 5.34
CA HIS A 85 13.00 -3.20 4.24
C HIS A 85 12.65 -3.98 2.99
N VAL A 86 11.57 -3.60 2.30
CA VAL A 86 11.20 -4.17 1.00
C VAL A 86 12.20 -3.72 -0.05
N ILE A 87 12.92 -4.67 -0.64
CA ILE A 87 13.90 -4.40 -1.70
C ILE A 87 13.34 -4.66 -3.09
N GLN A 88 12.40 -5.59 -3.22
CA GLN A 88 11.84 -5.96 -4.51
C GLN A 88 10.43 -6.55 -4.37
N LEU A 89 9.56 -6.19 -5.32
CA LEU A 89 8.30 -6.87 -5.57
C LEU A 89 8.42 -7.62 -6.90
N TYR A 90 8.33 -8.94 -6.84
CA TYR A 90 8.49 -9.81 -7.99
C TYR A 90 7.15 -10.41 -8.37
N ILE A 91 6.70 -10.19 -9.61
CA ILE A 91 5.46 -10.74 -10.14
C ILE A 91 5.80 -11.65 -11.32
N LYS A 92 5.36 -12.91 -11.25
CA LYS A 92 5.59 -13.89 -12.32
C LYS A 92 4.36 -14.75 -12.55
N GLN A 93 3.95 -14.83 -13.81
CA GLN A 93 3.02 -15.87 -14.24
C GLN A 93 3.79 -17.20 -14.38
N ILE A 94 3.39 -18.21 -13.60
CA ILE A 94 4.01 -19.54 -13.62
C ILE A 94 3.14 -20.59 -14.34
N HIS A 95 1.85 -20.31 -14.50
CA HIS A 95 0.90 -21.11 -15.27
C HIS A 95 -0.16 -20.19 -15.87
N LYS A 96 -0.95 -20.68 -16.84
CA LYS A 96 -2.00 -19.91 -17.53
C LYS A 96 -2.88 -19.12 -16.55
N ASP A 97 -3.27 -19.75 -15.45
CA ASP A 97 -4.18 -19.15 -14.46
C ASP A 97 -3.51 -18.92 -13.09
N ARG A 98 -2.17 -18.92 -13.04
CA ARG A 98 -1.43 -18.75 -11.78
C ARG A 98 -0.33 -17.71 -11.90
N THR A 99 -0.58 -16.57 -11.27
CA THR A 99 0.38 -15.50 -11.03
C THR A 99 0.82 -15.54 -9.57
N ILE A 100 2.12 -15.46 -9.34
CA ILE A 100 2.69 -15.32 -8.00
C ILE A 100 3.26 -13.91 -7.87
N MET A 101 2.97 -13.28 -6.73
CA MET A 101 3.67 -12.10 -6.25
C MET A 101 4.53 -12.51 -5.07
N ARG A 102 5.79 -12.07 -5.06
CA ARG A 102 6.75 -12.27 -3.98
C ARG A 102 7.25 -10.90 -3.51
N ILE A 103 7.40 -10.77 -2.20
CA ILE A 103 7.92 -9.60 -1.51
C ILE A 103 9.28 -9.99 -0.97
N ASP A 104 10.33 -9.40 -1.52
CA ASP A 104 11.70 -9.63 -1.07
C ASP A 104 12.10 -8.50 -0.13
N VAL A 105 12.68 -8.87 1.01
CA VAL A 105 13.07 -7.96 2.07
C VAL A 105 14.50 -8.20 2.51
N ILE A 106 15.12 -7.18 3.08
CA ILE A 106 16.43 -7.26 3.72
C ILE A 106 16.36 -6.76 5.16
N ASN A 107 17.08 -7.42 6.06
CA ASN A 107 17.33 -6.93 7.40
C ASN A 107 18.66 -6.16 7.42
N ASP A 108 18.63 -4.88 7.80
CA ASP A 108 19.82 -4.03 7.81
C ASP A 108 20.87 -4.44 8.85
N ALA A 109 20.48 -5.18 9.90
CA ALA A 109 21.39 -5.58 10.97
C ALA A 109 22.38 -6.67 10.53
N ASP A 110 21.93 -7.63 9.72
CA ASP A 110 22.73 -8.77 9.26
C ASP A 110 22.84 -8.86 7.73
N MET A 111 22.25 -7.91 7.00
CA MET A 111 22.10 -7.92 5.54
C MET A 111 21.44 -9.21 5.03
N GLY A 112 20.66 -9.87 5.87
CA GLY A 112 19.97 -11.11 5.56
C GLY A 112 18.75 -10.85 4.68
N GLU A 113 18.70 -11.52 3.53
CA GLU A 113 17.53 -11.49 2.65
C GLU A 113 16.48 -12.54 3.06
N SER A 114 15.21 -12.20 2.90
CA SER A 114 14.09 -13.10 3.09
C SER A 114 13.01 -12.81 2.05
N CYS A 115 12.16 -13.79 1.76
CA CYS A 115 11.06 -13.61 0.83
C CYS A 115 9.74 -14.10 1.40
N TYR A 116 8.69 -13.37 1.05
CA TYR A 116 7.32 -13.57 1.53
C TYR A 116 6.33 -13.51 0.38
N LEU A 117 5.16 -14.08 0.60
CA LEU A 117 4.00 -13.94 -0.26
C LEU A 117 3.03 -12.92 0.35
N PRO A 118 2.14 -12.30 -0.44
CA PRO A 118 1.11 -11.41 0.10
C PRO A 118 0.26 -12.04 1.21
N CYS A 119 0.04 -13.36 1.17
CA CYS A 119 -0.70 -14.07 2.22
C CYS A 119 0.06 -14.21 3.55
N ASP A 120 1.37 -13.93 3.58
CA ASP A 120 2.13 -13.90 4.83
C ASP A 120 1.89 -12.60 5.63
N ILE A 121 1.30 -11.57 5.01
CA ILE A 121 0.96 -10.30 5.66
C ILE A 121 -0.20 -10.51 6.64
N GLY A 122 0.00 -10.08 7.89
CA GLY A 122 -0.95 -10.30 8.99
C GLY A 122 -0.75 -11.64 9.71
N GLU A 123 0.03 -12.56 9.13
CA GLU A 123 0.29 -13.88 9.71
C GLU A 123 1.72 -14.00 10.25
N ARG A 124 2.70 -13.67 9.39
CA ARG A 124 4.15 -13.83 9.68
C ARG A 124 4.89 -12.50 9.61
N ILE A 125 4.45 -11.62 8.71
CA ILE A 125 4.99 -10.28 8.50
C ILE A 125 3.90 -9.24 8.64
N PHE A 126 4.26 -8.04 9.09
CA PHE A 126 3.32 -6.97 9.41
C PHE A 126 3.80 -5.64 8.84
N LEU A 127 2.87 -4.78 8.45
CA LEU A 127 3.19 -3.48 7.84
C LEU A 127 3.58 -2.45 8.92
N THR A 128 3.14 -2.66 10.15
CA THR A 128 3.45 -1.81 11.30
C THR A 128 4.07 -2.61 12.43
N ARG A 129 4.81 -1.92 13.30
CA ARG A 129 5.43 -2.54 14.47
C ARG A 129 4.37 -2.95 15.48
N GLU A 130 3.35 -2.11 15.62
CA GLU A 130 2.23 -2.30 16.53
C GLU A 130 1.46 -3.59 16.22
N GLU A 131 1.19 -3.86 14.94
CA GLU A 131 0.58 -5.11 14.49
C GLU A 131 1.45 -6.33 14.82
N ALA A 132 2.77 -6.24 14.61
CA ALA A 132 3.70 -7.31 14.94
C ALA A 132 3.76 -7.60 16.45
N GLU A 133 3.82 -6.56 17.27
CA GLU A 133 3.82 -6.68 18.73
C GLU A 133 2.49 -7.23 19.26
N ALA A 134 1.37 -6.86 18.64
CA ALA A 134 0.06 -7.44 18.96
C ALA A 134 0.03 -8.94 18.66
N LYS A 135 0.54 -9.36 17.50
CA LYS A 135 0.62 -10.79 17.14
C LYS A 135 1.54 -11.55 18.09
N LEU A 136 2.70 -10.99 18.45
CA LEU A 136 3.62 -11.64 19.40
C LEU A 136 2.93 -11.92 20.74
N LYS A 137 2.17 -10.95 21.28
CA LYS A 137 1.41 -11.12 22.53
C LYS A 137 0.32 -12.18 22.42
N GLU A 138 -0.40 -12.22 21.30
CA GLU A 138 -1.40 -13.28 21.02
C GLU A 138 -0.74 -14.66 21.09
N MET A 139 0.40 -14.82 20.40
CA MET A 139 1.14 -16.09 20.37
C MET A 139 1.71 -16.48 21.74
N GLU A 140 2.13 -15.52 22.56
CA GLU A 140 2.59 -15.76 23.94
C GLU A 140 1.44 -16.18 24.86
N GLY A 141 0.27 -15.55 24.74
CA GLY A 141 -0.92 -15.91 25.51
C GLY A 141 -1.43 -17.32 25.20
N GLU A 142 -1.32 -17.80 23.96
CA GLU A 142 -1.68 -19.18 23.60
C GLU A 142 -0.78 -20.25 24.25
N SER A 143 0.49 -19.91 24.55
CA SER A 143 1.41 -20.87 25.20
C SER A 143 1.15 -21.06 26.69
N ASP A 144 0.52 -20.09 27.36
CA ASP A 144 0.29 -20.13 28.81
C ASP A 144 -0.98 -20.91 29.21
N VAL A 145 -1.70 -21.50 28.24
CA VAL A 145 -2.98 -22.21 28.43
C VAL A 145 -2.83 -23.74 28.28
N LEU A 146 -1.61 -24.28 28.27
CA LEU A 146 -1.31 -25.72 28.23
C LEU A 146 -0.48 -26.17 29.44
#